data_AF-A0A258TIQ5-F1
#
_entry.id   AF-A0A258TIQ5-F1
#
_cell.length_a   1.000
_cell.length_b   1.000
_cell.length_c   1.000
_cell.angle_alpha   90.00
_cell.angle_beta   90.00
_cell.angle_gamma   90.00
#
_symmetry.space_group_name_H-M   'P 1'
#
loop_
_entity.id
_entity.type
_entity.pdbx_description
1 polymer ?
#
loop_
_entity_poly.entity_id
_entity_poly.type
_entity_poly.pdbx_seq_one_letter_code
_entity_poly.pdbx_strand_id
1 'polypeptide(L)'
;MLDPFTYWSRMMAVSFDMAQTALRASQTMSASRDVIDKRTDMLRSAMSDPVHADHAELGRMVPEKLAAFSSAGNAMIDGWLAWNRALMEETRHVGAMAMRGRAPTASEWMALAARGQAFGLTAAESSARVGAATLKPVHAKAVSNAKRLSRRKAG
;
A
#
# COMPACT_ATOMS: atom_id res chain seq x y z
N MET A 1 16.03 23.90 -9.95
CA MET A 1 14.69 23.54 -10.46
C MET A 1 14.76 22.14 -11.02
N LEU A 2 13.69 21.33 -10.89
CA LEU A 2 13.64 20.05 -11.58
C LEU A 2 13.57 20.31 -13.08
N ASP A 3 14.39 19.60 -13.85
CA ASP A 3 14.31 19.63 -15.30
C ASP A 3 12.93 19.08 -15.76
N PRO A 4 12.24 19.72 -16.72
CA PRO A 4 10.89 19.33 -17.14
C PRO A 4 10.78 17.87 -17.59
N PHE A 5 11.81 17.34 -18.25
CA PHE A 5 11.82 15.95 -18.69
C PHE A 5 11.97 14.99 -17.51
N THR A 6 12.80 15.34 -16.53
CA THR A 6 12.92 14.58 -15.27
C THR A 6 11.62 14.58 -14.47
N TYR A 7 10.94 15.73 -14.39
CA TYR A 7 9.64 15.82 -13.71
C TYR A 7 8.59 14.94 -14.40
N TRP A 8 8.48 15.04 -15.73
CA TRP A 8 7.51 14.30 -16.51
C TRP A 8 7.75 12.78 -16.45
N SER A 9 9.00 12.34 -16.62
CA SER A 9 9.35 10.90 -16.57
C SER A 9 9.04 10.28 -15.21
N ARG A 10 9.32 10.99 -14.11
CA ARG A 10 8.96 10.57 -12.75
C ARG A 10 7.44 10.52 -12.56
N MET A 11 6.70 11.51 -13.06
CA MET A 11 5.24 11.51 -12.98
C MET A 11 4.61 10.34 -13.77
N MET A 12 5.17 10.01 -14.94
CA MET A 12 4.77 8.85 -15.71
C MET A 12 5.06 7.54 -14.94
N ALA A 13 6.22 7.43 -14.30
CA ALA A 13 6.55 6.27 -13.46
C ALA A 13 5.53 6.10 -12.31
N VAL A 14 5.19 7.18 -11.61
CA VAL A 14 4.12 7.16 -10.58
C VAL A 14 2.80 6.66 -11.16
N SER A 15 2.43 7.14 -12.34
CA SER A 15 1.18 6.74 -13.01
C SER A 15 1.17 5.25 -13.36
N PHE A 16 2.28 4.71 -13.86
CA PHE A 16 2.42 3.28 -14.13
C PHE A 16 2.38 2.43 -12.86
N ASP A 17 3.03 2.86 -11.80
CA ASP A 17 2.99 2.18 -10.49
C ASP A 17 1.57 2.13 -9.93
N MET A 18 0.81 3.24 -10.05
CA MET A 18 -0.58 3.31 -9.66
C MET A 18 -1.46 2.40 -10.52
N ALA A 19 -1.28 2.38 -11.83
CA ALA A 19 -2.01 1.50 -12.74
C ALA A 19 -1.75 0.01 -12.41
N GLN A 20 -0.49 -0.36 -12.17
CA GLN A 20 -0.13 -1.71 -11.76
C GLN A 20 -0.77 -2.08 -10.41
N THR A 21 -0.80 -1.14 -9.47
CA THR A 21 -1.46 -1.33 -8.17
C THR A 21 -2.97 -1.53 -8.34
N ALA A 22 -3.61 -0.76 -9.22
CA ALA A 22 -5.04 -0.92 -9.53
C ALA A 22 -5.34 -2.30 -10.15
N LEU A 23 -4.50 -2.78 -11.07
CA LEU A 23 -4.62 -4.14 -11.63
C LEU A 23 -4.50 -5.22 -10.55
N ARG A 24 -3.52 -5.09 -9.64
CA ARG A 24 -3.39 -6.00 -8.50
C ARG A 24 -4.58 -5.93 -7.56
N ALA A 25 -5.17 -4.76 -7.37
CA ALA A 25 -6.36 -4.60 -6.55
C ALA A 25 -7.56 -5.33 -7.16
N SER A 26 -7.79 -5.16 -8.46
CA SER A 26 -8.82 -5.88 -9.20
C SER A 26 -8.64 -7.41 -9.11
N GLN A 27 -7.41 -7.90 -9.33
CA GLN A 27 -7.11 -9.33 -9.16
C GLN A 27 -7.33 -9.82 -7.73
N THR A 28 -7.01 -8.98 -6.73
CA THR A 28 -7.26 -9.29 -5.32
C THR A 28 -8.74 -9.43 -5.04
N MET A 29 -9.58 -8.56 -5.60
CA MET A 29 -11.04 -8.64 -5.45
C MET A 29 -11.59 -9.93 -6.07
N SER A 30 -11.16 -10.27 -7.29
CA SER A 30 -11.56 -11.52 -7.95
C SER A 30 -11.14 -12.74 -7.14
N ALA A 31 -9.87 -12.82 -6.72
CA ALA A 31 -9.37 -13.94 -5.92
C ALA A 31 -10.05 -14.02 -4.54
N SER A 32 -10.37 -12.87 -3.95
CA SER A 32 -11.10 -12.83 -2.67
C SER A 32 -12.51 -13.40 -2.80
N ARG A 33 -13.20 -13.12 -3.91
CA ARG A 33 -14.51 -13.72 -4.20
C ARG A 33 -14.42 -15.25 -4.23
N ASP A 34 -13.48 -15.81 -5.00
CA ASP A 34 -13.29 -17.27 -5.07
C ASP A 34 -13.01 -17.89 -3.70
N VAL A 35 -12.20 -17.21 -2.88
CA VAL A 35 -11.89 -17.64 -1.51
C VAL A 35 -13.12 -17.58 -0.61
N ILE A 36 -13.91 -16.51 -0.69
CA ILE A 36 -15.13 -16.33 0.11
C ILE A 36 -16.15 -17.41 -0.24
N ASP A 37 -16.40 -17.64 -1.53
CA ASP A 37 -17.37 -18.64 -2.00
C ASP A 37 -16.98 -20.02 -1.45
N LYS A 38 -15.73 -20.45 -1.67
CA LYS A 38 -15.25 -21.77 -1.19
C LYS A 38 -15.25 -21.91 0.33
N ARG A 39 -14.90 -20.85 1.06
CA ARG A 39 -14.88 -20.89 2.53
C ARG A 39 -16.28 -20.82 3.12
N THR A 40 -17.23 -20.19 2.45
CA THR A 40 -18.63 -20.17 2.84
C THR A 40 -19.24 -21.56 2.73
N ASP A 41 -18.99 -22.28 1.63
CA ASP A 41 -19.41 -23.67 1.46
C ASP A 41 -18.79 -24.59 2.51
N MET A 42 -17.49 -24.41 2.78
CA MET A 42 -16.78 -25.17 3.81
C MET A 42 -17.34 -24.93 5.22
N LEU A 43 -17.60 -23.66 5.57
CA LEU A 43 -18.17 -23.30 6.86
C LEU A 43 -19.59 -23.86 7.01
N ARG A 44 -20.40 -23.80 5.94
CA ARG A 44 -21.73 -24.40 5.92
C ARG A 44 -21.66 -25.91 6.17
N SER A 45 -20.77 -26.61 5.47
CA SER A 45 -20.59 -28.06 5.61
C SER A 45 -20.11 -28.42 7.02
N ALA A 46 -19.20 -27.63 7.59
CA ALA A 46 -18.73 -27.80 8.96
C ALA A 46 -19.81 -27.51 10.02
N MET A 47 -20.79 -26.67 9.73
CA MET A 47 -21.93 -26.44 10.62
C MET A 47 -22.92 -27.61 10.60
N SER A 48 -23.14 -28.24 9.44
CA SER A 48 -24.00 -29.43 9.32
C SER A 48 -23.34 -30.72 9.80
N ASP A 49 -22.02 -30.84 9.63
CA ASP A 49 -21.21 -31.96 10.09
C ASP A 49 -19.89 -31.47 10.71
N PRO A 50 -19.93 -31.08 12.00
CA PRO A 50 -18.74 -30.57 12.68
C PRO A 50 -17.64 -31.60 12.89
N VAL A 51 -17.99 -32.90 12.95
CA VAL A 51 -17.04 -33.97 13.26
C VAL A 51 -16.12 -34.26 12.07
N HIS A 52 -16.64 -34.13 10.85
CA HIS A 52 -15.86 -34.34 9.62
C HIS A 52 -15.42 -33.03 8.95
N ALA A 53 -15.50 -31.90 9.66
CA ALA A 53 -15.09 -30.61 9.14
C ALA A 53 -13.58 -30.56 8.85
N ASP A 54 -13.18 -29.77 7.83
CA ASP A 54 -11.76 -29.49 7.54
C ASP A 54 -11.17 -28.51 8.57
N HIS A 55 -10.96 -29.00 9.78
CA HIS A 55 -10.39 -28.23 10.89
C HIS A 55 -9.00 -27.65 10.56
N ALA A 56 -8.25 -28.32 9.67
CA ALA A 56 -6.95 -27.84 9.23
C ALA A 56 -7.05 -26.56 8.38
N GLU A 57 -8.04 -26.45 7.48
CA GLU A 57 -8.28 -25.19 6.75
C GLU A 57 -8.99 -24.15 7.61
N LEU A 58 -9.97 -24.54 8.42
CA LEU A 58 -10.66 -23.63 9.35
C LEU A 58 -9.66 -22.95 10.30
N GLY A 59 -8.73 -23.72 10.88
CA GLY A 59 -7.67 -23.21 11.76
C GLY A 59 -6.68 -22.28 11.06
N ARG A 60 -6.49 -22.39 9.74
CA ARG A 60 -5.62 -21.49 8.96
C ARG A 60 -6.26 -20.14 8.65
N MET A 61 -7.59 -20.06 8.64
CA MET A 61 -8.29 -18.88 8.11
C MET A 61 -8.02 -17.59 8.89
N VAL A 62 -7.91 -17.66 10.23
CA VAL A 62 -7.69 -16.48 11.07
C VAL A 62 -6.22 -16.05 11.06
N PRO A 63 -5.23 -16.95 11.32
CA PRO A 63 -3.82 -16.60 11.24
C PRO A 63 -3.41 -16.00 9.89
N GLU A 64 -3.97 -16.50 8.77
CA GLU A 64 -3.69 -15.95 7.44
C GLU A 64 -4.16 -14.50 7.28
N LYS A 65 -5.35 -14.17 7.80
CA LYS A 65 -5.86 -12.80 7.78
C LYS A 65 -4.98 -11.91 8.64
N LEU A 66 -4.71 -12.32 9.89
CA LEU A 66 -3.87 -11.55 10.80
C LEU A 66 -2.47 -11.28 10.23
N ALA A 67 -1.83 -12.28 9.62
CA ALA A 67 -0.51 -12.11 9.00
C ALA A 67 -0.54 -11.12 7.83
N ALA A 68 -1.57 -11.19 6.97
CA ALA A 68 -1.71 -10.27 5.84
C ALA A 68 -1.99 -8.83 6.30
N PHE A 69 -2.91 -8.66 7.26
CA PHE A 69 -3.26 -7.35 7.82
C PHE A 69 -2.11 -6.73 8.61
N SER A 70 -1.38 -7.52 9.41
CA SER A 70 -0.20 -7.05 10.13
C SER A 70 0.90 -6.59 9.17
N SER A 71 1.17 -7.37 8.11
CA SER A 71 2.15 -6.99 7.08
C SER A 71 1.75 -5.71 6.35
N ALA A 72 0.46 -5.57 6.01
CA ALA A 72 -0.08 -4.37 5.38
C ALA A 72 0.00 -3.14 6.33
N GLY A 73 -0.28 -3.35 7.61
CA GLY A 73 -0.17 -2.32 8.65
C GLY A 73 1.26 -1.82 8.85
N ASN A 74 2.25 -2.74 8.88
CA ASN A 74 3.66 -2.36 8.95
C ASN A 74 4.07 -1.48 7.76
N ALA A 75 3.67 -1.84 6.53
CA ALA A 75 3.95 -1.01 5.36
C ALA A 75 3.31 0.39 5.45
N MET A 76 2.12 0.50 6.05
CA MET A 76 1.47 1.78 6.27
C MET A 76 2.20 2.61 7.33
N ILE A 77 2.64 2.00 8.43
CA ILE A 77 3.43 2.65 9.49
C ILE A 77 4.76 3.15 8.94
N ASP A 78 5.47 2.33 8.16
CA ASP A 78 6.73 2.71 7.53
C ASP A 78 6.54 3.93 6.60
N GLY A 79 5.47 3.91 5.81
CA GLY A 79 5.06 5.04 4.98
C GLY A 79 4.76 6.30 5.77
N TRP A 80 3.99 6.17 6.86
CA TRP A 80 3.65 7.27 7.75
C TRP A 80 4.89 7.88 8.41
N LEU A 81 5.82 7.05 8.89
CA LEU A 81 7.08 7.50 9.48
C LEU A 81 7.96 8.21 8.44
N ALA A 82 8.04 7.68 7.20
CA ALA A 82 8.76 8.33 6.11
C ALA A 82 8.17 9.71 5.78
N TRP A 83 6.83 9.81 5.73
CA TRP A 83 6.12 11.07 5.51
C TRP A 83 6.42 12.10 6.59
N ASN A 84 6.33 11.71 7.87
CA ASN A 84 6.61 12.60 8.99
C ASN A 84 8.06 13.10 8.97
N ARG A 85 9.03 12.24 8.63
CA ARG A 85 10.44 12.65 8.50
C ARG A 85 10.61 13.69 7.39
N ALA A 86 10.04 13.46 6.22
CA ALA A 86 10.11 14.40 5.10
C ALA A 86 9.46 15.75 5.43
N LEU A 87 8.30 15.73 6.10
CA LEU A 87 7.62 16.95 6.54
C LEU A 87 8.44 17.71 7.58
N MET A 88 9.07 17.02 8.53
CA MET A 88 9.93 17.65 9.52
C MET A 88 11.17 18.28 8.90
N GLU A 89 11.75 17.66 7.88
CA GLU A 89 12.87 18.22 7.14
C GLU A 89 12.48 19.53 6.43
N GLU A 90 11.32 19.55 5.77
CA GLU A 90 10.79 20.76 5.12
C GLU A 90 10.46 21.86 6.16
N THR A 91 9.84 21.48 7.28
CA THR A 91 9.52 22.41 8.37
C THR A 91 10.78 23.02 8.99
N ARG A 92 11.86 22.23 9.15
CA ARG A 92 13.16 22.75 9.61
C ARG A 92 13.73 23.76 8.63
N HIS A 93 13.61 23.52 7.33
CA HIS A 93 14.08 24.46 6.32
C HIS A 93 13.34 25.79 6.37
N VAL A 94 12.00 25.74 6.41
CA VAL A 94 11.16 26.93 6.52
C VAL A 94 11.40 27.66 7.85
N GLY A 95 11.48 26.91 8.96
CA GLY A 95 11.77 27.45 10.28
C GLY A 95 13.14 28.15 10.34
N ALA A 96 14.18 27.55 9.74
CA ALA A 96 15.50 28.17 9.66
C ALA A 96 15.48 29.47 8.85
N MET A 97 14.67 29.57 7.80
CA MET A 97 14.48 30.83 7.08
C MET A 97 13.76 31.88 7.92
N ALA A 98 12.70 31.48 8.65
CA ALA A 98 11.94 32.38 9.52
C ALA A 98 12.79 32.93 10.68
N MET A 99 13.69 32.12 11.24
CA MET A 99 14.55 32.51 12.37
C MET A 99 15.72 33.43 11.99
N ARG A 100 15.87 33.81 10.71
CA ARG A 100 16.94 34.73 10.26
C ARG A 100 16.73 36.19 10.68
N GLY A 101 15.58 36.53 11.26
CA GLY A 101 15.28 37.89 11.74
C GLY A 101 15.18 38.95 10.64
N ARG A 102 15.10 38.52 9.36
CA ARG A 102 14.90 39.38 8.20
C ARG A 102 13.86 38.78 7.26
N ALA A 103 13.23 39.62 6.45
CA ALA A 103 12.35 39.14 5.40
C ALA A 103 13.11 38.21 4.42
N PRO A 104 12.47 37.13 3.93
CA PRO A 104 13.07 36.30 2.90
C PRO A 104 13.26 37.09 1.60
N THR A 105 14.41 36.87 0.96
CA THR A 105 14.75 37.41 -0.35
C THR A 105 13.97 36.71 -1.45
N ALA A 106 13.86 37.35 -2.63
CA ALA A 106 13.24 36.74 -3.81
C ALA A 106 13.89 35.39 -4.18
N SER A 107 15.21 35.27 -4.06
CA SER A 107 15.93 34.01 -4.30
C SER A 107 15.59 32.92 -3.29
N GLU A 108 15.35 33.27 -2.02
CA GLU A 108 14.93 32.31 -0.99
C GLU A 108 13.49 31.83 -1.25
N TRP A 109 12.60 32.73 -1.66
CA TRP A 109 11.25 32.37 -2.10
C TRP A 109 11.25 31.44 -3.32
N MET A 110 12.06 31.74 -4.34
CA MET A 110 12.20 30.89 -5.51
C MET A 110 12.78 29.52 -5.18
N ALA A 111 13.79 29.47 -4.28
CA ALA A 111 14.35 28.21 -3.82
C ALA A 111 13.33 27.38 -3.04
N LEU A 112 12.52 28.01 -2.18
CA LEU A 112 11.42 27.36 -1.47
C LEU A 112 10.38 26.79 -2.44
N ALA A 113 9.94 27.57 -3.43
CA ALA A 113 8.99 27.11 -4.44
C ALA A 113 9.54 25.90 -5.23
N ALA A 114 10.81 25.93 -5.63
CA ALA A 114 11.45 24.82 -6.32
C ALA A 114 11.56 23.56 -5.44
N ARG A 115 11.84 23.71 -4.13
CA ARG A 115 11.82 22.59 -3.18
C ARG A 115 10.42 22.04 -2.99
N GLY A 116 9.41 22.90 -2.87
CA GLY A 116 8.01 22.50 -2.72
C GLY A 116 7.52 21.63 -3.89
N GLN A 117 7.93 21.95 -5.13
CA GLN A 117 7.65 21.10 -6.29
C GLN A 117 8.32 19.72 -6.19
N ALA A 118 9.60 19.68 -5.79
CA ALA A 118 10.32 18.42 -5.61
C ALA A 118 9.76 17.57 -4.45
N PHE A 119 9.34 18.23 -3.38
CA PHE A 119 8.63 17.61 -2.26
C PHE A 119 7.31 17.01 -2.71
N GLY A 120 6.49 17.76 -3.47
CA GLY A 120 5.22 17.26 -4.00
C GLY A 120 5.36 16.03 -4.90
N LEU A 121 6.39 15.99 -5.75
CA LEU A 121 6.68 14.81 -6.58
C LEU A 121 7.13 13.61 -5.73
N THR A 122 8.03 13.84 -4.79
CA THR A 122 8.52 12.80 -3.86
C THR A 122 7.38 12.27 -2.98
N ALA A 123 6.46 13.14 -2.59
CA ALA A 123 5.23 12.80 -1.90
C ALA A 123 4.35 11.86 -2.73
N ALA A 124 4.09 12.19 -3.99
CA ALA A 124 3.31 11.34 -4.89
C ALA A 124 3.95 9.95 -5.08
N GLU A 125 5.27 9.89 -5.30
CA GLU A 125 6.03 8.63 -5.40
C GLU A 125 5.97 7.81 -4.11
N SER A 126 6.03 8.48 -2.95
CA SER A 126 5.92 7.83 -1.65
C SER A 126 4.51 7.22 -1.48
N SER A 127 3.46 7.99 -1.77
CA SER A 127 2.08 7.51 -1.70
C SER A 127 1.82 6.31 -2.61
N ALA A 128 2.30 6.34 -3.85
CA ALA A 128 2.20 5.21 -4.77
C ALA A 128 2.92 3.96 -4.24
N ARG A 129 4.13 4.12 -3.71
CA ARG A 129 4.91 3.03 -3.09
C ARG A 129 4.23 2.45 -1.86
N VAL A 130 3.70 3.29 -0.98
CA VAL A 130 2.97 2.84 0.22
C VAL A 130 1.73 2.07 -0.19
N GLY A 131 0.91 2.59 -1.12
CA GLY A 131 -0.26 1.88 -1.62
C GLY A 131 0.07 0.50 -2.20
N ALA A 132 1.13 0.42 -3.01
CA ALA A 132 1.61 -0.85 -3.55
C ALA A 132 2.11 -1.80 -2.46
N ALA A 133 2.87 -1.30 -1.48
CA ALA A 133 3.44 -2.09 -0.39
C ALA A 133 2.36 -2.63 0.56
N THR A 134 1.34 -1.82 0.89
CA THR A 134 0.19 -2.22 1.70
C THR A 134 -0.65 -3.29 1.00
N LEU A 135 -0.87 -3.17 -0.31
CA LEU A 135 -1.68 -4.14 -1.06
C LEU A 135 -0.95 -5.48 -1.30
N LYS A 136 0.37 -5.44 -1.50
CA LYS A 136 1.19 -6.62 -1.85
C LYS A 136 0.94 -7.86 -0.98
N PRO A 137 0.97 -7.82 0.37
CA PRO A 137 0.74 -9.01 1.19
C PRO A 137 -0.70 -9.54 1.06
N VAL A 138 -1.69 -8.64 0.97
CA VAL A 138 -3.10 -9.01 0.81
C VAL A 138 -3.33 -9.68 -0.54
N HIS A 139 -2.81 -9.08 -1.62
CA HIS A 139 -2.87 -9.64 -2.97
C HIS A 139 -2.24 -11.04 -3.04
N ALA A 140 -1.01 -11.18 -2.52
CA ALA A 140 -0.30 -12.46 -2.53
C ALA A 140 -1.07 -13.55 -1.79
N LYS A 141 -1.67 -13.24 -0.63
CA LYS A 141 -2.48 -14.19 0.12
C LYS A 141 -3.81 -14.50 -0.56
N ALA A 142 -4.51 -13.52 -1.11
CA ALA A 142 -5.76 -13.76 -1.83
C ALA A 142 -5.55 -14.71 -3.01
N VAL A 143 -4.55 -14.43 -3.87
CA VAL A 143 -4.23 -15.28 -5.04
C VAL A 143 -3.76 -16.67 -4.61
N SER A 144 -2.88 -16.76 -3.61
CA SER A 144 -2.40 -18.05 -3.10
C SER A 144 -3.54 -18.89 -2.50
N ASN A 145 -4.48 -18.26 -1.80
CA ASN A 145 -5.61 -18.94 -1.18
C ASN A 145 -6.60 -19.40 -2.25
N ALA A 146 -6.94 -18.55 -3.22
CA ALA A 146 -7.80 -18.92 -4.35
C ALA A 146 -7.23 -20.13 -5.10
N LYS A 147 -5.93 -20.09 -5.42
CA LYS A 147 -5.22 -21.21 -6.06
C LYS A 147 -5.27 -22.48 -5.23
N ARG A 148 -5.02 -22.39 -3.92
CA ARG A 148 -5.06 -23.56 -3.02
C ARG A 148 -6.46 -24.16 -2.92
N LEU A 149 -7.48 -23.32 -2.77
CA LEU A 149 -8.87 -23.76 -2.62
C LEU A 149 -9.43 -24.31 -3.93
N SER A 150 -9.04 -23.77 -5.09
CA SER A 150 -9.44 -24.31 -6.40
C SER A 150 -8.93 -25.73 -6.66
N ARG A 151 -7.78 -26.10 -6.07
CA ARG A 151 -7.17 -27.43 -6.20
C ARG A 151 -7.78 -28.46 -5.26
N ARG A 152 -8.59 -28.03 -4.31
CA ARG A 152 -9.29 -28.94 -3.42
C ARG A 152 -10.62 -29.33 -4.08
N LYS A 153 -10.83 -30.64 -4.20
CA LYS A 153 -12.14 -31.18 -4.55
C LYS A 153 -13.14 -30.70 -3.48
N ALA A 154 -14.35 -30.33 -3.90
CA ALA A 154 -15.46 -30.18 -2.98
C ALA A 154 -15.58 -31.51 -2.23
N GLY A 155 -15.25 -31.48 -0.94
CA GLY A 155 -15.54 -32.58 -0.03
C GLY A 155 -17.02 -32.55 0.31
#